data_AF-A0A175W311-F1
#
_entry.id   AF-A0A175W311-F1
#
_cell.length_a   1.000
_cell.length_b   1.000
_cell.length_c   1.000
_cell.angle_alpha   90.00
_cell.angle_beta   90.00
_cell.angle_gamma   90.00
#
_symmetry.space_group_name_H-M   'P 1'
#
loop_
_entity.id
_entity.type
_entity.pdbx_description
1 polymer ?
#
loop_
_entity_poly.entity_id
_entity_poly.type
_entity_poly.pdbx_seq_one_letter_code
_entity_poly.pdbx_strand_id
1 'polypeptide(L)'
;MAAVRLNTTALRQLQLHGAKLDLVDTSGRGILYYLAKWVTPEQIALYSALGLQGFDPDIRDTIGDTALDMFSLRMRGGLGLCNWESTQALAFGFLALVVEIRERNWSSGQSLETRDRLLADGSHQRLKRWLGWQWQRLRNHPELSDMPWDKDDVWFDKFSDDEGGQVDYDISSLFDLGCEGRQESGLEQDTGDDGEFYDALEYLVL
;
A
#
# COMPACT_ATOMS: atom_id res chain seq x y z
N MET A 1 4.17 -18.78 2.63
CA MET A 1 4.65 -17.93 1.53
C MET A 1 3.73 -16.75 1.27
N ALA A 2 2.57 -16.97 0.68
CA ALA A 2 1.55 -15.97 0.36
C ALA A 2 0.14 -16.58 0.48
N ALA A 3 -0.04 -17.53 1.43
CA ALA A 3 -0.97 -18.66 1.40
C ALA A 3 -2.30 -18.36 0.70
N VAL A 4 -2.30 -18.63 -0.62
CA VAL A 4 -3.28 -18.23 -1.64
C VAL A 4 -3.21 -16.75 -2.02
N ARG A 5 -2.32 -16.34 -2.94
CA ARG A 5 -2.23 -15.02 -3.65
C ARG A 5 -3.34 -13.99 -3.34
N LEU A 6 -3.39 -13.47 -2.11
CA LEU A 6 -4.39 -12.48 -1.68
C LEU A 6 -5.85 -12.97 -1.78
N ASN A 7 -6.13 -14.24 -1.44
CA ASN A 7 -7.49 -14.69 -1.20
C ASN A 7 -8.02 -14.00 0.06
N THR A 8 -8.80 -12.95 -0.16
CA THR A 8 -9.41 -12.12 0.87
C THR A 8 -10.33 -12.92 1.80
N THR A 9 -10.93 -14.00 1.31
CA THR A 9 -11.71 -14.93 2.14
C THR A 9 -10.81 -15.67 3.13
N ALA A 10 -9.65 -16.15 2.67
CA ALA A 10 -8.67 -16.79 3.55
C ALA A 10 -8.15 -15.79 4.59
N LEU A 11 -7.85 -14.56 4.20
CA LEU A 11 -7.39 -13.53 5.14
C LEU A 11 -8.44 -13.21 6.21
N ARG A 12 -9.70 -13.06 5.80
CA ARG A 12 -10.82 -12.86 6.73
C ARG A 12 -10.94 -14.01 7.73
N GLN A 13 -10.84 -15.25 7.25
CA GLN A 13 -10.88 -16.42 8.12
C GLN A 13 -9.69 -16.45 9.08
N LEU A 14 -8.48 -16.15 8.59
CA LEU A 14 -7.28 -16.05 9.42
C LEU A 14 -7.47 -15.00 10.54
N GLN A 15 -7.95 -13.81 10.20
CA GLN A 15 -8.23 -12.76 11.19
C GLN A 15 -9.30 -13.20 12.20
N LEU A 16 -10.39 -13.83 11.74
CA LEU A 16 -11.45 -14.37 12.61
C LEU A 16 -10.95 -15.47 13.56
N HIS A 17 -9.94 -16.23 13.14
CA HIS A 17 -9.32 -17.28 13.95
C HIS A 17 -8.10 -16.80 14.76
N GLY A 18 -7.87 -15.49 14.83
CA GLY A 18 -6.80 -14.91 15.66
C GLY A 18 -5.39 -15.12 15.08
N ALA A 19 -5.29 -15.27 13.75
CA ALA A 19 -3.99 -15.34 13.09
C ALA A 19 -3.18 -14.07 13.36
N LYS A 20 -1.89 -14.27 13.63
CA LYS A 20 -0.91 -13.21 13.86
C LYS A 20 -0.53 -12.58 12.52
N LEU A 21 -1.03 -11.37 12.26
CA LEU A 21 -0.75 -10.62 11.03
C LEU A 21 0.58 -9.85 11.09
N ASP A 22 1.21 -9.79 12.27
CA ASP A 22 2.48 -9.14 12.57
C ASP A 22 3.71 -10.02 12.28
N LEU A 23 3.49 -11.24 11.78
CA LEU A 23 4.58 -12.13 11.40
C LEU A 23 5.29 -11.61 10.13
N VAL A 24 6.62 -11.72 10.16
CA VAL A 24 7.50 -11.45 9.04
C VAL A 24 8.24 -12.71 8.63
N ASP A 25 8.65 -12.78 7.37
CA ASP A 25 9.55 -13.83 6.90
C ASP A 25 11.00 -13.61 7.35
N THR A 26 11.89 -14.51 6.93
CA THR A 26 13.34 -14.44 7.22
C THR A 26 14.03 -13.20 6.63
N SER A 27 13.41 -12.55 5.64
CA SER A 27 13.85 -11.28 5.08
C SER A 27 13.24 -10.08 5.81
N GLY A 28 12.44 -10.26 6.86
CA GLY A 28 11.76 -9.17 7.56
C GLY A 28 10.53 -8.63 6.82
N ARG A 29 10.02 -9.33 5.80
CA ARG A 29 8.90 -8.87 4.98
C ARG A 29 7.59 -9.34 5.58
N GLY A 30 6.76 -8.39 5.96
CA GLY A 30 5.39 -8.63 6.44
C GLY A 30 4.36 -8.69 5.32
N ILE A 31 3.10 -8.87 5.70
CA ILE A 31 1.98 -8.97 4.74
C ILE A 31 1.88 -7.78 3.78
N LEU A 32 2.16 -6.56 4.26
CA LEU A 32 2.02 -5.36 3.45
C LEU A 32 3.07 -5.26 2.35
N TYR A 33 4.26 -5.85 2.55
CA TYR A 33 5.28 -5.95 1.49
C TYR A 33 4.77 -6.80 0.32
N TYR A 34 4.15 -7.95 0.63
CA TYR A 34 3.58 -8.83 -0.39
C TYR A 34 2.36 -8.21 -1.08
N LEU A 35 1.56 -7.44 -0.33
CA LEU A 35 0.50 -6.61 -0.91
C LEU A 35 1.09 -5.59 -1.88
N ALA A 36 2.09 -4.79 -1.47
CA ALA A 36 2.72 -3.80 -2.34
C ALA A 36 3.12 -4.39 -3.70
N LYS A 37 3.70 -5.60 -3.69
CA LYS A 37 4.18 -6.29 -4.88
C LYS A 37 3.06 -6.73 -5.83
N TRP A 38 1.90 -7.18 -5.32
CA TRP A 38 0.90 -7.89 -6.12
C TRP A 38 -0.54 -7.40 -6.02
N VAL A 39 -0.82 -6.41 -5.17
CA VAL A 39 -2.18 -5.96 -4.89
C VAL A 39 -2.88 -5.39 -6.13
N THR A 40 -4.16 -5.68 -6.30
CA THR A 40 -5.07 -5.08 -7.28
C THR A 40 -6.02 -4.08 -6.60
N PRO A 41 -6.68 -3.18 -7.34
CA PRO A 41 -7.67 -2.26 -6.76
C PRO A 41 -8.78 -2.98 -5.98
N GLU A 42 -9.26 -4.13 -6.47
CA GLU A 42 -10.29 -4.93 -5.80
C GLU A 42 -9.79 -5.48 -4.47
N GLN A 43 -8.53 -5.91 -4.44
CA GLN A 43 -7.90 -6.41 -3.22
C GLN A 43 -7.74 -5.30 -2.18
N ILE A 44 -7.31 -4.10 -2.59
CA ILE A 44 -7.22 -2.94 -1.69
C ILE A 44 -8.56 -2.65 -1.03
N ALA A 45 -9.64 -2.56 -1.81
CA ALA A 45 -10.98 -2.27 -1.29
C ALA A 45 -11.41 -3.32 -0.25
N LEU A 46 -11.09 -4.60 -0.51
CA LEU A 46 -11.37 -5.67 0.43
C LEU A 46 -10.50 -5.58 1.69
N TYR A 47 -9.22 -5.21 1.59
CA TYR A 47 -8.36 -5.04 2.76
C TYR A 47 -8.76 -3.85 3.64
N SER A 48 -9.17 -2.74 3.03
CA SER A 48 -9.75 -1.60 3.77
C SER A 48 -11.00 -2.05 4.53
N ALA A 49 -11.91 -2.78 3.86
CA ALA A 49 -13.13 -3.30 4.48
C ALA A 49 -12.91 -4.33 5.60
N LEU A 50 -11.76 -5.03 5.63
CA LEU A 50 -11.40 -5.96 6.71
C LEU A 50 -10.94 -5.25 7.99
N GLY A 51 -10.69 -3.93 7.95
CA GLY A 51 -10.25 -3.17 9.11
C GLY A 51 -8.94 -3.71 9.69
N LEU A 52 -7.97 -3.98 8.82
CA LEU A 52 -6.68 -4.54 9.23
C LEU A 52 -6.01 -3.68 10.30
N GLN A 53 -5.54 -4.35 11.35
CA GLN A 53 -4.82 -3.76 12.49
C GLN A 53 -3.88 -4.80 13.10
N GLY A 54 -2.94 -4.37 13.95
CA GLY A 54 -2.09 -5.26 14.74
C GLY A 54 -0.69 -5.52 14.19
N PHE A 55 -0.37 -5.03 12.99
CA PHE A 55 0.97 -5.14 12.39
C PHE A 55 1.48 -3.77 11.97
N ASP A 56 2.79 -3.54 12.06
CA ASP A 56 3.40 -2.27 11.65
C ASP A 56 3.49 -2.21 10.11
N PRO A 57 2.77 -1.29 9.43
CA PRO A 57 2.85 -1.13 7.99
C PRO A 57 4.21 -0.56 7.52
N ASP A 58 5.00 -0.03 8.45
CA ASP A 58 6.32 0.57 8.21
C ASP A 58 7.48 -0.33 8.62
N ILE A 59 7.20 -1.62 8.85
CA ILE A 59 8.24 -2.60 9.10
C ILE A 59 9.24 -2.60 7.93
N ARG A 60 10.53 -2.57 8.29
CA ARG A 60 11.64 -2.62 7.34
C ARG A 60 12.11 -4.05 7.21
N ASP A 61 12.35 -4.44 5.97
CA ASP A 61 13.00 -5.71 5.65
C ASP A 61 14.51 -5.66 6.01
N THR A 62 15.23 -6.76 5.80
CA THR A 62 16.66 -6.87 6.12
C THR A 62 17.56 -5.92 5.31
N ILE A 63 17.06 -5.37 4.20
CA ILE A 63 17.75 -4.39 3.35
C ILE A 63 17.42 -2.96 3.79
N GLY A 64 16.37 -2.80 4.61
CA GLY A 64 15.89 -1.52 5.11
C GLY A 64 14.67 -1.00 4.36
N ASP A 65 14.13 -1.75 3.40
CA ASP A 65 12.99 -1.33 2.59
C ASP A 65 11.67 -1.60 3.32
N THR A 66 10.71 -0.67 3.17
CA THR A 66 9.34 -0.82 3.65
C THR A 66 8.41 -1.31 2.54
N ALA A 67 7.17 -1.62 2.89
CA ALA A 67 6.13 -1.88 1.90
C ALA A 67 5.90 -0.69 0.94
N LEU A 68 6.08 0.55 1.40
CA LEU A 68 6.00 1.74 0.55
C LEU A 68 7.15 1.81 -0.46
N ASP A 69 8.36 1.41 -0.07
CA ASP A 69 9.52 1.39 -0.96
C ASP A 69 9.31 0.35 -2.08
N MET A 70 8.84 -0.84 -1.70
CA MET A 70 8.49 -1.88 -2.69
C MET A 70 7.35 -1.43 -3.61
N PHE A 71 6.32 -0.79 -3.07
CA PHE A 71 5.22 -0.27 -3.90
C PHE A 71 5.74 0.79 -4.88
N SER A 72 6.62 1.67 -4.42
CA SER A 72 7.26 2.70 -5.26
C SER A 72 8.06 2.09 -6.41
N LEU A 73 8.82 1.03 -6.14
CA LEU A 73 9.53 0.27 -7.17
C LEU A 73 8.56 -0.37 -8.18
N ARG A 74 7.43 -0.92 -7.71
CA ARG A 74 6.39 -1.47 -8.59
C ARG A 74 5.83 -0.40 -9.52
N MET A 75 5.51 0.77 -8.99
CA MET A 75 4.96 1.89 -9.78
C MET A 75 5.98 2.32 -10.85
N ARG A 76 7.24 2.60 -10.45
CA ARG A 76 8.30 3.03 -11.38
C ARG A 76 8.64 2.02 -12.46
N GLY A 77 8.56 0.72 -12.15
CA GLY A 77 8.84 -0.34 -13.11
C GLY A 77 7.84 -0.43 -14.26
N GLY A 78 6.66 0.21 -14.13
CA GLY A 78 5.55 0.04 -15.06
C GLY A 78 5.04 -1.40 -15.07
N LEU A 79 5.18 -2.14 -13.96
CA LEU A 79 4.75 -3.53 -13.83
C LEU A 79 3.22 -3.63 -13.89
N GLY A 80 2.67 -3.56 -15.10
CA GLY A 80 1.31 -3.98 -15.44
C GLY A 80 0.22 -2.92 -15.47
N LEU A 81 0.53 -1.62 -15.39
CA LEU A 81 -0.49 -0.55 -15.41
C LEU A 81 -0.18 0.45 -16.53
N CYS A 82 -0.60 0.12 -17.75
CA CYS A 82 -0.33 0.96 -18.93
C CYS A 82 -1.31 2.14 -19.04
N ASN A 83 -2.38 2.17 -18.24
CA ASN A 83 -3.30 3.29 -18.15
C ASN A 83 -3.02 4.10 -16.88
N TRP A 84 -2.96 5.42 -17.03
CA TRP A 84 -2.62 6.31 -15.91
C TRP A 84 -3.73 6.27 -14.85
N GLU A 85 -4.97 6.00 -15.26
CA GLU A 85 -6.14 5.90 -14.38
C GLU A 85 -6.00 4.75 -13.39
N SER A 86 -5.76 3.52 -13.85
CA SER A 86 -5.63 2.38 -12.93
C SER A 86 -4.35 2.47 -12.10
N THR A 87 -3.31 3.10 -12.65
CA THR A 87 -2.09 3.44 -11.91
C THR A 87 -2.40 4.37 -10.73
N GLN A 88 -3.12 5.47 -10.96
CA GLN A 88 -3.49 6.42 -9.90
C GLN A 88 -4.46 5.81 -8.91
N ALA A 89 -5.45 5.04 -9.37
CA ALA A 89 -6.40 4.34 -8.51
C ALA A 89 -5.69 3.35 -7.58
N LEU A 90 -4.76 2.55 -8.12
CA LEU A 90 -3.97 1.61 -7.34
C LEU A 90 -3.09 2.34 -6.31
N ALA A 91 -2.41 3.40 -6.75
CA ALA A 91 -1.55 4.20 -5.89
C ALA A 91 -2.33 4.84 -4.74
N PHE A 92 -3.43 5.52 -5.06
CA PHE A 92 -4.32 6.11 -4.09
C PHE A 92 -4.79 5.08 -3.08
N GLY A 93 -5.34 3.96 -3.57
CA GLY A 93 -5.89 2.93 -2.71
C GLY A 93 -4.85 2.31 -1.78
N PHE A 94 -3.65 1.98 -2.28
CA PHE A 94 -2.62 1.36 -1.46
C PHE A 94 -2.08 2.32 -0.40
N LEU A 95 -1.86 3.58 -0.76
CA LEU A 95 -1.38 4.60 0.15
C LEU A 95 -2.44 4.98 1.20
N ALA A 96 -3.72 5.02 0.82
CA ALA A 96 -4.82 5.18 1.76
C ALA A 96 -4.85 4.02 2.76
N LEU A 97 -4.76 2.78 2.30
CA LEU A 97 -4.70 1.59 3.15
C LEU A 97 -3.55 1.67 4.18
N VAL A 98 -2.36 2.13 3.76
CA VAL A 98 -1.22 2.34 4.67
C VAL A 98 -1.57 3.36 5.76
N VAL A 99 -2.19 4.49 5.40
CA VAL A 99 -2.60 5.52 6.38
C VAL A 99 -3.65 4.97 7.33
N GLU A 100 -4.67 4.27 6.81
CA GLU A 100 -5.71 3.67 7.64
C GLU A 100 -5.13 2.69 8.67
N ILE A 101 -4.22 1.79 8.25
CA ILE A 101 -3.58 0.83 9.16
C ILE A 101 -2.78 1.56 10.23
N ARG A 102 -2.00 2.60 9.87
CA ARG A 102 -1.27 3.43 10.84
C ARG A 102 -2.23 4.01 11.88
N GLU A 103 -3.31 4.66 11.45
CA GLU A 103 -4.24 5.32 12.37
C GLU A 103 -5.04 4.35 13.24
N ARG A 104 -5.43 3.19 12.72
CA ARG A 104 -6.04 2.10 13.51
C ARG A 104 -5.06 1.55 14.56
N ASN A 105 -3.80 1.36 14.19
CA ASN A 105 -2.77 0.93 15.13
C ASN A 105 -2.55 1.99 16.21
N TRP A 106 -2.44 3.26 15.84
CA TRP A 106 -2.18 4.33 16.80
C TRP A 106 -3.35 4.56 17.76
N SER A 107 -4.58 4.50 17.25
CA SER A 107 -5.79 4.62 18.09
C SER A 107 -5.96 3.44 19.05
N SER A 108 -5.40 2.27 18.73
CA SER A 108 -5.35 1.10 19.61
C SER A 108 -4.10 1.02 20.49
N GLY A 109 -3.24 2.05 20.47
CA GLY A 109 -2.03 2.10 21.30
C GLY A 109 -0.85 1.27 20.77
N GLN A 110 -0.89 0.87 19.51
CA GLN A 110 0.14 0.07 18.82
C GLN A 110 1.03 0.96 17.93
N SER A 111 2.25 0.49 17.63
CA SER A 111 3.19 1.17 16.73
C SER A 111 3.50 2.64 17.11
N LEU A 112 3.56 2.95 18.42
CA LEU A 112 3.72 4.33 18.90
C LEU A 112 5.10 4.93 18.60
N GLU A 113 6.15 4.12 18.57
CA GLU A 113 7.48 4.59 18.17
C GLU A 113 7.48 5.04 16.70
N THR A 114 6.87 4.24 15.82
CA THR A 114 6.67 4.58 14.41
C THR A 114 5.80 5.84 14.28
N ARG A 115 4.73 5.96 15.07
CA ARG A 115 3.91 7.19 15.12
C ARG A 115 4.77 8.42 15.41
N ASP A 116 5.50 8.40 16.51
CA ASP A 116 6.22 9.58 16.98
C ASP A 116 7.28 10.01 15.97
N ARG A 117 7.97 9.05 15.33
CA ARG A 117 8.89 9.30 14.21
C ARG A 117 8.20 9.97 13.02
N LEU A 118 7.11 9.40 12.53
CA LEU A 118 6.41 9.89 11.32
C LEU A 118 5.67 11.23 11.55
N LEU A 119 5.26 11.51 12.79
CA LEU A 119 4.73 12.81 13.17
C LEU A 119 5.84 13.86 13.29
N ALA A 120 6.99 13.49 13.86
CA ALA A 120 8.12 14.40 14.04
C ALA A 120 8.74 14.82 12.69
N ASP A 121 8.87 13.90 11.74
CA ASP A 121 9.36 14.23 10.39
C ASP A 121 8.27 14.76 9.45
N GLY A 122 7.00 14.75 9.88
CA GLY A 122 5.82 15.19 9.13
C GLY A 122 5.45 14.34 7.91
N SER A 123 6.08 13.19 7.71
CA SER A 123 5.87 12.32 6.55
C SER A 123 4.45 11.77 6.49
N HIS A 124 3.86 11.42 7.62
CA HIS A 124 2.49 10.95 7.67
C HIS A 124 1.51 12.05 7.21
N GLN A 125 1.71 13.30 7.65
CA GLN A 125 0.85 14.43 7.34
C GLN A 125 1.01 14.84 5.88
N ARG A 126 2.24 14.77 5.33
CA ARG A 126 2.48 14.94 3.90
C ARG A 126 1.73 13.89 3.08
N LEU A 127 1.74 12.63 3.50
CA LEU A 127 1.01 11.57 2.81
C LEU A 127 -0.50 11.81 2.85
N LYS A 128 -1.06 12.21 4.00
CA LYS A 128 -2.48 12.56 4.13
C LYS A 128 -2.89 13.73 3.23
N ARG A 129 -2.07 14.79 3.17
CA ARG A 129 -2.30 15.92 2.26
C ARG A 129 -2.25 15.50 0.79
N TRP A 130 -1.26 14.69 0.41
CA TRP A 130 -1.18 14.15 -0.95
C TRP A 130 -2.44 13.35 -1.29
N LEU A 131 -2.89 12.48 -0.40
CA LEU A 131 -4.12 11.71 -0.60
C LEU A 131 -5.35 12.63 -0.72
N GLY A 132 -5.48 13.65 0.13
CA GLY A 132 -6.57 14.63 0.03
C GLY A 132 -6.59 15.34 -1.33
N TRP A 133 -5.43 15.79 -1.80
CA TRP A 133 -5.29 16.41 -3.11
C TRP A 133 -5.61 15.43 -4.27
N GLN A 134 -5.11 14.20 -4.20
CA GLN A 134 -5.39 13.18 -5.21
C GLN A 134 -6.86 12.80 -5.23
N TRP A 135 -7.49 12.64 -4.08
CA TRP A 135 -8.92 12.35 -4.00
C TRP A 135 -9.74 13.45 -4.68
N GLN A 136 -9.42 14.73 -4.46
CA GLN A 136 -10.07 15.83 -5.18
C GLN A 136 -9.84 15.79 -6.69
N ARG A 137 -8.65 15.41 -7.12
CA ARG A 137 -8.34 15.27 -8.55
C ARG A 137 -9.11 14.11 -9.17
N LEU A 138 -9.16 12.96 -8.51
CA LEU A 138 -9.77 11.73 -9.02
C LEU A 138 -11.30 11.80 -8.96
N ARG A 139 -11.91 12.37 -7.89
CA ARG A 139 -13.37 12.53 -7.79
C ARG A 139 -13.94 13.44 -8.88
N ASN A 140 -13.15 14.42 -9.34
CA ASN A 140 -13.52 15.36 -10.39
C ASN A 140 -13.15 14.83 -11.78
N HIS A 141 -12.50 13.66 -11.86
CA HIS A 141 -12.08 13.07 -13.13
C HIS A 141 -13.28 12.38 -13.80
N PRO A 142 -13.63 12.73 -15.06
CA PRO A 142 -14.84 12.21 -15.72
C PRO A 142 -14.89 10.68 -15.81
N GLU A 143 -13.75 10.01 -15.96
CA GLU A 143 -13.69 8.56 -16.11
C GLU A 143 -13.63 7.79 -14.78
N LEU A 144 -13.40 8.50 -13.67
CA LEU A 144 -13.30 7.90 -12.33
C LEU A 144 -14.43 8.36 -11.41
N SER A 145 -15.39 9.14 -11.91
CA SER A 145 -16.55 9.60 -11.15
C SER A 145 -17.37 8.45 -10.58
N ASP A 146 -17.37 7.30 -11.26
CA ASP A 146 -18.17 6.13 -10.92
C ASP A 146 -17.44 5.17 -9.98
N MET A 147 -16.14 5.40 -9.70
CA MET A 147 -15.45 4.57 -8.72
C MET A 147 -16.08 4.79 -7.33
N PRO A 148 -16.19 3.73 -6.52
CA PRO A 148 -16.79 3.78 -5.19
C PRO A 148 -15.83 4.43 -4.20
N TRP A 149 -15.50 5.70 -4.43
CA TRP A 149 -14.83 6.54 -3.45
C TRP A 149 -15.71 6.57 -2.22
N ASP A 150 -15.23 6.03 -1.11
CA ASP A 150 -15.98 6.08 0.14
C ASP A 150 -16.19 7.55 0.48
N LYS A 151 -17.45 8.00 0.37
CA LYS A 151 -17.82 9.39 0.67
C LYS A 151 -17.75 9.67 2.16
N ASP A 152 -17.73 8.61 2.97
CA ASP A 152 -17.66 8.67 4.43
C ASP A 152 -16.20 8.63 4.93
N ASP A 153 -15.21 8.50 4.04
CA ASP A 153 -13.80 8.79 4.35
C ASP A 153 -13.57 10.32 4.43
N VAL A 154 -14.29 10.94 5.37
CA VAL A 154 -14.35 12.38 5.67
C VAL A 154 -12.99 12.96 6.05
N TRP A 155 -11.97 12.14 6.30
CA TRP A 155 -10.67 12.65 6.72
C TRP A 155 -9.87 13.31 5.60
N PHE A 156 -10.23 13.12 4.32
CA PHE A 156 -9.58 13.83 3.20
C PHE A 156 -9.95 15.31 3.12
N ASP A 157 -11.21 15.67 3.40
CA ASP A 157 -11.71 17.04 3.30
C ASP A 157 -11.01 17.99 4.28
N LYS A 158 -10.48 17.50 5.41
CA LYS A 158 -9.74 18.36 6.36
C LYS A 158 -8.42 18.89 5.82
N PHE A 159 -7.88 18.29 4.75
CA PHE A 159 -6.59 18.67 4.18
C PHE A 159 -6.72 19.49 2.90
N SER A 160 -7.94 19.79 2.44
CA SER A 160 -8.15 20.63 1.26
C SER A 160 -7.92 22.11 1.50
N ASP A 161 -8.12 22.56 2.74
CA ASP A 161 -8.19 23.98 3.07
C ASP A 161 -6.81 24.61 3.33
N ASP A 162 -5.73 23.82 3.31
CA ASP A 162 -4.36 24.34 3.29
C ASP A 162 -4.06 24.89 1.88
N GLU A 163 -4.62 26.07 1.59
CA GLU A 163 -4.40 26.84 0.37
C GLU A 163 -2.90 27.01 0.08
N GLY A 164 -2.47 26.59 -1.11
CA GLY A 164 -1.30 27.17 -1.77
C GLY A 164 0.08 26.71 -1.31
N GLY A 165 0.18 25.74 -0.41
CA GLY A 165 1.45 25.05 -0.21
C GLY A 165 1.76 24.20 -1.43
N GLN A 166 2.57 24.71 -2.36
CA GLN A 166 3.26 23.89 -3.35
C GLN A 166 3.96 22.78 -2.58
N VAL A 167 3.33 21.62 -2.49
CA VAL A 167 3.91 20.52 -1.74
C VAL A 167 5.10 20.09 -2.58
N ASP A 168 6.29 20.39 -2.07
CA ASP A 168 7.57 20.01 -2.65
C ASP A 168 7.65 18.48 -2.55
N TYR A 169 7.08 17.81 -3.54
CA TYR A 169 6.76 16.40 -3.50
C TYR A 169 7.96 15.58 -4.01
N ASP A 170 8.65 14.86 -3.12
CA ASP A 170 9.39 13.68 -3.55
C ASP A 170 8.44 12.50 -3.86
N ILE A 171 7.17 12.57 -3.43
CA ILE A 171 6.16 11.60 -3.87
C ILE A 171 5.81 11.82 -5.36
N SER A 172 6.03 13.01 -5.93
CA SER A 172 5.88 13.21 -7.37
C SER A 172 6.96 12.44 -8.14
N SER A 173 8.17 12.25 -7.58
CA SER A 173 9.18 11.39 -8.19
C SER A 173 8.77 9.90 -8.22
N LEU A 174 7.86 9.53 -7.31
CA LEU A 174 7.16 8.24 -7.27
C LEU A 174 6.17 8.10 -8.44
N PHE A 175 5.65 9.22 -8.97
CA PHE A 175 4.58 9.30 -9.98
C PHE A 175 4.92 10.02 -11.29
N ASP A 176 6.17 10.48 -11.49
CA ASP A 176 6.76 10.83 -12.80
C ASP A 176 6.95 9.55 -13.63
N LEU A 177 5.84 8.82 -13.76
CA LEU A 177 5.68 7.58 -14.47
C LEU A 177 5.72 7.93 -15.94
N GLY A 178 6.89 7.70 -16.54
CA GLY A 178 7.15 7.81 -17.97
C GLY A 178 6.32 6.84 -18.80
N CYS A 179 5.00 6.99 -18.78
CA CYS A 179 4.07 6.35 -19.71
C CYS A 179 4.21 6.91 -21.13
N GLU A 180 5.03 7.95 -21.35
CA GLU A 180 5.43 8.37 -22.68
C GLU A 180 6.53 7.45 -23.23
N GLY A 181 6.12 6.36 -23.91
CA GLY A 181 6.91 5.81 -25.01
C GLY A 181 7.51 4.42 -24.87
N ARG A 182 7.10 3.58 -23.90
CA ARG A 182 7.59 2.20 -23.83
C ARG A 182 6.88 1.30 -24.84
N GLN A 183 7.38 1.29 -26.08
CA GLN A 183 7.10 0.24 -27.06
C GLN A 183 7.51 -1.11 -26.47
N GLU A 184 6.61 -2.08 -26.59
CA GLU A 184 6.75 -3.47 -26.17
C GLU A 184 8.05 -4.07 -26.74
N SER A 185 9.07 -4.22 -25.90
CA SER A 185 10.20 -5.12 -26.18
C SER A 185 10.16 -6.25 -25.15
N GLY A 186 10.05 -7.47 -25.67
CA GLY A 186 9.86 -8.69 -24.90
C GLY A 186 10.93 -8.85 -23.83
N LEU A 187 10.48 -9.04 -22.59
CA LEU A 187 11.33 -9.48 -21.49
C LEU A 187 10.87 -10.87 -21.06
N GLU A 188 11.84 -11.77 -21.16
CA GLU A 188 11.79 -13.19 -20.87
C GLU A 188 11.35 -13.45 -19.42
N GLN A 189 10.59 -14.54 -19.25
CA GLN A 189 10.15 -15.05 -17.96
C GLN A 189 11.35 -15.53 -17.16
N ASP A 190 11.81 -14.72 -16.21
CA ASP A 190 12.80 -15.13 -15.22
C ASP A 190 12.14 -16.06 -14.19
N THR A 191 12.38 -17.37 -14.36
CA THR A 191 11.97 -18.42 -13.43
C THR A 191 12.96 -18.44 -12.26
N GLY A 192 12.72 -17.58 -11.28
CA GLY A 192 13.51 -17.49 -10.05
C GLY A 192 13.37 -18.74 -9.17
N ASP A 193 14.53 -19.34 -8.94
CA ASP A 193 14.94 -20.45 -8.06
C ASP A 193 14.06 -20.74 -6.83
N ASP A 194 13.50 -21.94 -6.84
CA ASP A 194 12.52 -22.53 -5.93
C ASP A 194 13.14 -23.11 -4.62
N GLY A 195 14.44 -22.90 -4.41
CA GLY A 195 15.17 -23.38 -3.22
C GLY A 195 14.72 -22.77 -1.89
N GLU A 196 14.23 -21.53 -1.87
CA GLU A 196 13.72 -20.88 -0.65
C GLU A 196 12.27 -21.31 -0.29
N PHE A 197 11.63 -22.17 -1.10
CA PHE A 197 10.20 -22.49 -1.00
C PHE A 197 9.80 -23.30 0.25
N TYR A 198 10.68 -24.12 0.82
CA TYR A 198 10.30 -25.18 1.75
C TYR A 198 10.46 -24.85 3.25
N ASP A 199 11.32 -23.90 3.63
CA ASP A 199 11.57 -23.60 5.06
C ASP A 199 10.45 -22.78 5.72
N ALA A 200 9.56 -22.14 4.93
CA ALA A 200 8.58 -21.17 5.44
C ALA A 200 7.23 -21.77 5.88
N LEU A 201 6.97 -23.06 5.67
CA LEU A 201 5.68 -23.69 6.04
C LEU A 201 5.56 -23.99 7.53
N GLU A 202 6.67 -24.10 8.26
CA GLU A 202 6.69 -24.50 9.66
C GLU A 202 6.20 -23.39 10.62
N TYR A 203 6.21 -22.12 10.17
CA TYR A 203 5.99 -20.96 11.05
C TYR A 203 4.54 -20.51 11.22
N LEU A 204 3.58 -21.00 10.43
CA LEU A 204 2.17 -20.54 10.50
C LEU A 204 1.20 -21.51 11.19
N VAL A 205 1.69 -22.67 11.66
CA VAL A 205 0.88 -23.67 12.39
C VAL A 205 1.38 -23.86 13.83
N LEU A 206 2.32 -23.04 14.29
CA LEU A 206 2.83 -23.01 15.67
C LEU A 206 2.41 -21.70 16.37
#